data_AF-A0A6J6L5U3-F1
#
_entry.id   AF-A0A6J6L5U3-F1
#
_cell.length_a   1.000
_cell.length_b   1.000
_cell.length_c   1.000
_cell.angle_alpha   90.00
_cell.angle_beta   90.00
_cell.angle_gamma   90.00
#
_symmetry.space_group_name_H-M   'P 1'
#
loop_
_entity.id
_entity.type
_entity.pdbx_description
1 polymer ?
#
loop_
_entity_poly.entity_id
_entity_poly.type
_entity_poly.pdbx_seq_one_letter_code
_entity_poly.pdbx_strand_id
1 'polypeptide(L)'
;MLAAMRVAALIHKGNRLDPTVLPAAAILRMATMGSAAALGIDQLVGSIEVGKKADLVRLDPSSPSLTPIYDPISTIVYAASRADVVDVWIDGQAVVQNRTCTTLNLGQVLSDLRDEGLVISQ
;
A
#
# COMPACT_ATOMS: atom_id res chain seq x y z
N MET A 1 -3.30 3.36 -1.38
CA MET A 1 -2.08 3.32 -2.21
C MET A 1 -2.12 2.30 -3.35
N LEU A 2 -2.43 1.01 -3.12
CA LEU A 2 -2.44 -0.03 -4.18
C LEU A 2 -3.21 0.36 -5.45
N ALA A 3 -4.44 0.87 -5.30
CA ALA A 3 -5.23 1.36 -6.45
C ALA A 3 -4.56 2.54 -7.19
N ALA A 4 -3.86 3.42 -6.47
CA ALA A 4 -3.19 4.57 -7.06
C ALA A 4 -1.98 4.16 -7.90
N MET A 5 -1.22 3.13 -7.49
CA MET A 5 -0.16 2.53 -8.33
C MET A 5 -0.72 2.05 -9.66
N ARG A 6 -1.85 1.30 -9.63
CA ARG A 6 -2.51 0.82 -10.83
C ARG A 6 -2.96 1.97 -11.74
N VAL A 7 -3.60 2.99 -11.17
CA VAL A 7 -4.05 4.18 -11.92
C VAL A 7 -2.85 4.90 -12.53
N ALA A 8 -1.78 5.14 -11.77
CA ALA A 8 -0.57 5.79 -12.28
C ALA A 8 0.03 4.99 -13.44
N ALA A 9 0.15 3.67 -13.30
CA ALA A 9 0.68 2.82 -14.36
C ALA A 9 -0.17 2.88 -15.65
N LEU A 10 -1.50 2.79 -15.52
CA LEU A 10 -2.40 2.74 -16.68
C LEU A 10 -2.55 4.09 -17.38
N ILE A 11 -2.64 5.20 -16.64
CA ILE A 11 -2.76 6.55 -17.23
C ILE A 11 -1.54 6.90 -18.06
N HIS A 12 -0.32 6.64 -17.56
CA HIS A 12 0.90 6.98 -18.31
C HIS A 12 1.07 6.15 -19.58
N LYS A 13 0.71 4.85 -19.54
CA LYS A 13 0.71 3.98 -20.72
C LYS A 13 -0.33 4.41 -21.74
N GLY A 14 -1.55 4.71 -21.29
CA GLY A 14 -2.62 5.19 -22.16
C GLY A 14 -2.29 6.54 -22.80
N ASN A 15 -1.74 7.48 -22.03
CA ASN A 15 -1.36 8.81 -22.52
C ASN A 15 -0.20 8.77 -23.54
N ARG A 16 0.75 7.83 -23.39
CA ARG A 16 1.87 7.67 -24.32
C ARG A 16 1.62 6.64 -25.43
N LEU A 17 0.49 5.92 -25.39
CA LEU A 17 0.19 4.79 -26.26
C LEU A 17 1.33 3.76 -26.32
N ASP A 18 2.03 3.59 -25.21
CA ASP A 18 3.20 2.73 -25.10
C ASP A 18 3.12 1.90 -23.81
N PRO A 19 2.95 0.57 -23.89
CA PRO A 19 2.81 -0.29 -22.73
C PRO A 19 4.12 -0.49 -21.95
N THR A 20 5.26 -0.06 -22.49
CA THR A 20 6.59 -0.18 -21.86
C THR A 20 6.90 0.99 -20.91
N VAL A 21 6.15 2.09 -21.02
CA VAL A 21 6.28 3.26 -20.15
C VAL A 21 5.89 2.89 -18.71
N LEU A 22 6.74 3.32 -17.75
CA LEU A 22 6.58 3.07 -16.32
C LEU A 22 6.28 1.59 -16.01
N PRO A 23 7.28 0.71 -16.16
CA PRO A 23 7.12 -0.70 -15.80
C PRO A 23 6.75 -0.86 -14.33
N ALA A 24 6.13 -1.99 -13.98
CA ALA A 24 5.63 -2.25 -12.63
C ALA A 24 6.70 -2.02 -11.54
N ALA A 25 7.95 -2.43 -11.79
CA ALA A 25 9.05 -2.21 -10.86
C ALA A 25 9.34 -0.71 -10.58
N ALA A 26 9.22 0.14 -11.61
CA ALA A 26 9.37 1.58 -11.44
C ALA A 26 8.22 2.18 -10.63
N ILE A 27 6.98 1.73 -10.88
CA ILE A 27 5.80 2.16 -10.11
C ILE A 27 5.89 1.74 -8.65
N LEU A 28 6.28 0.49 -8.37
CA LEU A 28 6.47 0.01 -7.00
C LEU A 28 7.56 0.81 -6.29
N ARG A 29 8.68 1.07 -6.98
CA ARG A 29 9.75 1.94 -6.46
C ARG A 29 9.24 3.35 -6.15
N MET A 30 8.43 3.96 -7.02
CA MET A 30 7.85 5.29 -6.77
C MET A 30 6.98 5.29 -5.51
N ALA A 31 6.18 4.24 -5.32
CA ALA A 31 5.29 4.10 -4.17
C ALA A 31 6.00 3.79 -2.85
N THR A 32 7.26 3.34 -2.88
CA THR A 32 8.06 3.03 -1.68
C THR A 32 9.27 3.96 -1.58
N MET A 33 10.43 3.53 -2.07
CA MET A 33 11.71 4.24 -1.93
C MET A 33 11.70 5.63 -2.58
N GLY A 34 10.97 5.80 -3.69
CA GLY A 34 10.82 7.09 -4.36
C GLY A 34 10.10 8.11 -3.49
N SER A 35 9.04 7.68 -2.78
CA SER A 35 8.34 8.54 -1.82
C SER A 35 9.20 8.85 -0.60
N ALA A 36 9.94 7.86 -0.08
CA ALA A 36 10.89 8.08 1.02
C ALA A 36 11.99 9.09 0.65
N ALA A 37 12.54 9.00 -0.56
CA ALA A 37 13.54 9.93 -1.07
C ALA A 37 12.95 11.34 -1.28
N ALA A 38 11.73 11.44 -1.80
CA ALA A 38 11.04 12.72 -1.94
C ALA A 38 10.79 13.43 -0.60
N LEU A 39 10.69 12.67 0.50
CA LEU A 39 10.54 13.17 1.86
C LEU A 39 11.87 13.30 2.62
N GLY A 40 13.01 12.92 2.02
CA GLY A 40 14.32 12.97 2.68
C GLY A 40 14.51 11.95 3.80
N ILE A 41 13.76 10.85 3.79
CA ILE A 41 13.79 9.78 4.81
C ILE A 41 14.17 8.41 4.21
N ASP A 42 14.72 8.38 3.00
CA ASP A 42 15.14 7.15 2.31
C ASP A 42 16.25 6.38 3.03
N GLN A 43 16.99 7.02 3.94
CA GLN A 43 17.94 6.33 4.82
C GLN A 43 17.25 5.54 5.95
N LEU A 44 15.98 5.84 6.23
CA LEU A 44 15.22 5.22 7.32
C LEU A 44 14.22 4.17 6.81
N VAL A 45 13.56 4.41 5.67
CA VAL A 45 12.42 3.61 5.17
C VAL A 45 12.40 3.52 3.65
N GLY A 46 11.44 2.77 3.10
CA GLY A 46 11.15 2.71 1.65
C GLY A 46 11.83 1.55 0.92
N SER A 47 12.74 0.82 1.58
CA SER A 47 13.36 -0.42 1.10
C SER A 47 13.63 -1.37 2.27
N ILE A 48 13.77 -2.65 1.96
CA ILE A 48 14.11 -3.70 2.93
C ILE A 48 15.63 -3.88 2.92
N GLU A 49 16.31 -3.13 3.78
CA GLU A 49 17.77 -3.13 3.91
C GLU A 49 18.16 -3.12 5.39
N VAL A 50 19.30 -3.74 5.73
CA VAL A 50 19.79 -3.76 7.11
C VAL A 50 20.04 -2.33 7.59
N GLY A 51 19.57 -2.00 8.80
CA GLY A 51 19.69 -0.68 9.41
C GLY A 51 18.49 0.24 9.19
N LYS A 52 17.57 -0.10 8.27
CA LYS A 52 16.31 0.63 8.09
C LYS A 52 15.22 0.16 9.06
N LYS A 53 14.24 1.03 9.30
CA LYS A 53 13.05 0.70 10.09
C LYS A 53 12.24 -0.38 9.38
N ALA A 54 11.63 -1.26 10.18
CA ALA A 54 10.79 -2.34 9.68
C ALA A 54 9.37 -1.85 9.37
N ASP A 55 9.25 -1.03 8.32
CA ASP A 55 7.99 -0.57 7.74
C ASP A 55 7.58 -1.54 6.62
N LEU A 56 6.78 -2.54 7.00
CA LEU A 56 6.50 -3.72 6.17
C LEU A 56 5.00 -3.92 5.98
N VAL A 57 4.63 -4.44 4.81
CA VAL A 57 3.26 -4.87 4.49
C VAL A 57 3.33 -6.29 3.97
N ARG A 58 2.55 -7.20 4.58
CA ARG A 58 2.38 -8.57 4.09
C ARG A 58 1.08 -8.71 3.34
N LEU A 59 1.16 -9.25 2.12
CA LEU A 59 0.02 -9.64 1.31
C LEU A 59 -0.21 -11.15 1.41
N ASP A 60 -1.47 -11.58 1.26
CA ASP A 60 -1.88 -12.98 1.16
C ASP A 60 -1.70 -13.50 -0.28
N PRO A 61 -0.64 -14.28 -0.58
CA PRO A 61 -0.41 -14.74 -1.94
C PRO A 61 -1.47 -15.73 -2.43
N SER A 62 -2.25 -16.31 -1.51
CA SER A 62 -3.31 -17.29 -1.81
C SER A 62 -4.67 -16.64 -2.03
N SER A 63 -4.76 -15.30 -1.98
CA SER A 63 -6.03 -14.63 -2.21
C SER A 63 -6.48 -14.80 -3.68
N PRO A 64 -7.80 -14.78 -3.95
CA PRO A 64 -8.31 -14.88 -5.32
C PRO A 64 -7.81 -13.77 -6.24
N SER A 65 -7.52 -12.58 -5.70
CA SER A 65 -7.01 -11.43 -6.46
C SER A 65 -5.56 -11.58 -6.89
N LEU A 66 -4.75 -12.36 -6.14
CA LEU A 66 -3.33 -12.54 -6.43
C LEU A 66 -3.03 -13.87 -7.13
N THR A 67 -3.96 -14.83 -7.12
CA THR A 67 -3.74 -16.18 -7.65
C THR A 67 -4.17 -16.30 -9.13
N PRO A 68 -3.34 -16.83 -10.04
CA PRO A 68 -1.94 -17.26 -9.85
C PRO A 68 -0.94 -16.08 -9.91
N ILE A 69 0.20 -16.23 -9.22
CA ILE A 69 1.31 -15.26 -9.27
C ILE A 69 2.34 -15.73 -10.29
N TYR A 70 2.46 -15.03 -11.41
CA TYR A 70 3.53 -15.25 -12.41
C TYR A 70 4.74 -14.33 -12.17
N ASP A 71 4.46 -13.04 -11.96
CA ASP A 71 5.45 -12.03 -11.57
C ASP A 71 4.90 -11.27 -10.34
N PRO A 72 5.52 -11.42 -9.16
CA PRO A 72 5.06 -10.76 -7.94
C PRO A 72 4.96 -9.24 -8.06
N ILE A 73 5.87 -8.58 -8.80
CA ILE A 73 5.88 -7.11 -8.92
C ILE A 73 4.69 -6.64 -9.75
N SER A 74 4.47 -7.25 -10.91
CA SER A 74 3.28 -7.01 -11.74
C SER A 74 2.00 -7.28 -10.96
N THR A 75 1.92 -8.40 -10.23
CA THR A 75 0.77 -8.74 -9.39
C THR A 75 0.48 -7.68 -8.34
N ILE A 76 1.51 -7.17 -7.63
CA ILE A 76 1.34 -6.10 -6.63
C ILE A 76 0.82 -4.80 -7.26
N VAL A 77 1.34 -4.42 -8.42
CA VAL A 77 1.01 -3.13 -9.04
C VAL A 77 -0.36 -3.15 -9.73
N TYR A 78 -0.71 -4.24 -10.41
CA TYR A 78 -1.89 -4.30 -11.27
C TYR A 78 -3.09 -5.04 -10.67
N ALA A 79 -2.84 -6.02 -9.79
CA ALA A 79 -3.90 -6.90 -9.28
C ALA A 79 -4.21 -6.68 -7.79
N ALA A 80 -3.21 -6.37 -6.97
CA ALA A 80 -3.39 -6.29 -5.53
C ALA A 80 -4.36 -5.18 -5.09
N SER A 81 -5.07 -5.49 -4.01
CA SER A 81 -6.10 -4.68 -3.39
C SER A 81 -5.89 -4.62 -1.87
N ARG A 82 -6.62 -3.72 -1.20
CA ARG A 82 -6.58 -3.63 0.27
C ARG A 82 -7.00 -4.91 0.98
N ALA A 83 -7.80 -5.76 0.34
CA ALA A 83 -8.28 -7.02 0.92
C ALA A 83 -7.18 -8.09 1.02
N ASP A 84 -6.12 -7.93 0.21
CA ASP A 84 -4.98 -8.83 0.19
C ASP A 84 -4.00 -8.55 1.34
N VAL A 85 -4.08 -7.38 1.98
CA VAL A 85 -3.21 -7.02 3.12
C VAL A 85 -3.62 -7.83 4.34
N VAL A 86 -2.66 -8.53 4.95
CA VAL A 86 -2.88 -9.34 6.15
C VAL A 86 -2.23 -8.73 7.38
N ASP A 87 -1.00 -8.28 7.26
CA ASP A 87 -0.25 -7.71 8.37
C ASP A 87 0.48 -6.44 7.92
N VAL A 88 0.64 -5.50 8.84
CA VAL A 88 1.36 -4.24 8.63
C VAL A 88 2.19 -3.96 9.87
N TRP A 89 3.46 -3.61 9.66
CA TRP A 89 4.39 -3.18 10.68
C TRP A 89 4.86 -1.76 10.41
N ILE A 90 5.00 -0.97 11.47
CA ILE A 90 5.63 0.35 11.47
C ILE A 90 6.72 0.32 12.53
N ASP A 91 7.96 0.57 12.14
CA ASP A 91 9.13 0.48 13.02
C ASP A 91 9.19 -0.86 13.81
N GLY A 92 8.82 -1.95 13.13
CA GLY A 92 8.77 -3.30 13.71
C GLY A 92 7.57 -3.59 14.63
N GLN A 93 6.73 -2.59 14.92
CA GLN A 93 5.51 -2.77 15.70
C GLN A 93 4.34 -3.15 14.80
N ALA A 94 3.68 -4.27 15.09
CA ALA A 94 2.50 -4.70 14.34
C ALA A 94 1.33 -3.74 14.62
N VAL A 95 0.85 -3.05 13.58
CA VAL A 95 -0.31 -2.15 13.62
C VAL A 95 -1.55 -2.76 12.97
N VAL A 96 -1.33 -3.78 12.14
CA VAL A 96 -2.35 -4.70 11.64
C VAL A 96 -1.82 -6.11 11.79
N GLN A 97 -2.62 -6.99 12.39
CA GLN A 97 -2.30 -8.41 12.54
C GLN A 97 -3.51 -9.26 12.17
N ASN A 98 -3.33 -10.25 11.29
CA ASN A 98 -4.41 -11.11 10.80
C ASN A 98 -5.64 -10.31 10.33
N ARG A 99 -5.41 -9.28 9.50
CA ARG A 99 -6.42 -8.35 8.95
C ARG A 99 -7.13 -7.48 10.00
N THR A 100 -6.67 -7.48 11.25
CA THR A 100 -7.27 -6.72 12.36
C THR A 100 -6.33 -5.62 12.81
N CYS A 101 -6.83 -4.39 12.97
CA CYS A 101 -6.03 -3.30 13.51
C CYS A 101 -5.77 -3.53 15.00
N THR A 102 -4.51 -3.40 15.43
CA THR A 102 -4.07 -3.66 16.82
C THR A 102 -3.99 -2.38 17.66
N THR A 103 -4.00 -1.21 17.01
CA THR A 103 -3.76 0.08 17.67
C THR A 103 -5.01 0.95 17.83
N LEU A 104 -6.13 0.58 17.22
CA LEU A 104 -7.37 1.36 17.22
C LEU A 104 -8.58 0.50 17.56
N ASN A 105 -9.51 1.05 18.35
CA ASN A 105 -10.83 0.48 18.51
C ASN A 105 -11.74 0.98 17.39
N LEU A 106 -12.01 0.12 16.40
CA LEU A 106 -12.83 0.48 15.24
C LEU A 106 -14.26 0.90 15.63
N GLY A 107 -14.83 0.28 16.68
CA GLY A 107 -16.17 0.65 17.16
C GLY A 107 -16.21 2.07 17.71
N GLN A 108 -15.20 2.45 18.50
CA GLN A 108 -15.05 3.81 19.02
C GLN A 108 -14.86 4.82 17.88
N VAL A 109 -13.91 4.55 16.97
CA VAL A 109 -13.63 5.43 15.83
C VAL A 109 -14.89 5.66 14.98
N LEU A 110 -15.68 4.62 14.74
CA LEU A 110 -16.93 4.75 13.98
C LEU A 110 -18.02 5.51 14.75
N SER A 111 -18.04 5.43 16.08
CA SER A 111 -18.95 6.23 16.90
C SER A 111 -18.60 7.70 16.80
N ASP A 112 -17.32 8.04 17.06
CA ASP A 112 -16.83 9.41 17.06
C ASP A 112 -17.10 10.09 15.69
N LEU A 113 -16.83 9.37 14.59
CA LEU A 113 -17.08 9.87 13.24
C LEU A 113 -18.57 10.11 12.93
N ARG A 114 -19.48 9.29 13.50
CA ARG A 114 -20.93 9.50 13.33
C ARG A 114 -21.39 10.72 14.09
N ASP A 115 -20.90 10.89 15.31
CA ASP A 115 -21.25 12.01 16.16
C ASP A 115 -20.75 13.34 15.56
N GLU A 116 -19.52 13.38 15.06
CA GLU A 116 -18.97 14.53 14.32
C GLU A 116 -19.71 14.79 12.99
N GLY A 117 -20.03 13.73 12.24
CA GLY A 117 -20.76 13.85 10.98
C GLY A 117 -22.15 14.46 11.13
N LEU A 118 -22.82 14.20 12.25
CA LEU A 118 -24.11 14.81 12.60
C LEU A 118 -23.98 16.32 12.85
N VAL A 119 -22.85 16.77 13.41
CA VAL A 119 -22.56 18.20 13.63
C VAL A 119 -22.34 18.95 12.31
N ILE A 120 -21.70 18.32 11.32
CA ILE A 120 -21.44 18.94 10.00
C ILE A 120 -22.73 19.03 9.16
N SER A 121 -23.74 18.22 9.47
CA SER A 121 -25.02 18.18 8.75
C SER A 121 -26.07 19.20 9.24
N GLN A 122 -25.76 20.03 10.24
CA GLN A 122 -26.61 21.13 10.75
C GLN A 122 -26.04 22.49 10.35
#